data_AF-A0A972F2M5-F1
#
_entry.id   AF-A0A972F2M5-F1
#
_cell.length_a   1.000
_cell.length_b   1.000
_cell.length_c   1.000
_cell.angle_alpha   90.00
_cell.angle_beta   90.00
_cell.angle_gamma   90.00
#
_symmetry.space_group_name_H-M   'P 1'
#
loop_
_entity.id
_entity.type
_entity.pdbx_description
1 polymer ?
#
loop_
_entity_poly.entity_id
_entity_poly.type
_entity_poly.pdbx_seq_one_letter_code
_entity_poly.pdbx_strand_id
1 'polypeptide(L)'
;MARRNSGWKFTGAAFLFHLLVPVAAFASGFGIFTQSASSLGQAAAVVAHGEEPSAIFFNPALISRLAGTQMEIGTTLLVPSRQFTSGETGRRTDTKDSVFFPSTLFVTHRFSDRLSAGLGVFSPFGLGTDWGD
;
A
#
# COMPACT_ATOMS: atom_id res chain seq x y z
N MET A 1 -11.50 57.53 -15.53
CA MET A 1 -10.53 56.45 -15.81
C MET A 1 -10.28 55.70 -14.49
N ALA A 2 -10.97 54.58 -14.22
CA ALA A 2 -10.88 53.86 -12.94
C ALA A 2 -9.87 52.72 -13.05
N ARG A 3 -8.78 52.78 -12.26
CA ARG A 3 -7.78 51.69 -12.17
C ARG A 3 -8.45 50.48 -11.48
N ARG A 4 -8.68 49.42 -12.24
CA ARG A 4 -9.16 48.12 -11.72
C ARG A 4 -8.01 47.46 -10.95
N ASN A 5 -8.14 47.38 -9.63
CA ASN A 5 -7.14 46.77 -8.74
C ASN A 5 -6.94 45.28 -9.09
N SER A 6 -5.83 45.01 -9.78
CA SER A 6 -5.39 43.68 -10.22
C SER A 6 -5.05 42.74 -9.06
N GLY A 7 -4.78 43.28 -7.87
CA GLY A 7 -4.31 42.54 -6.69
C GLY A 7 -5.24 41.41 -6.23
N TRP A 8 -6.57 41.56 -6.38
CA TRP A 8 -7.52 40.54 -5.91
C TRP A 8 -7.51 39.27 -6.77
N LYS A 9 -7.17 39.40 -8.06
CA LYS A 9 -7.04 38.25 -8.97
C LYS A 9 -5.77 37.44 -8.67
N PHE A 10 -4.68 38.14 -8.32
CA PHE A 10 -3.42 37.51 -7.96
C PHE A 10 -3.48 36.83 -6.58
N THR A 11 -4.10 37.46 -5.58
CA THR A 11 -4.29 36.83 -4.27
C THR A 11 -5.26 35.65 -4.34
N GLY A 12 -6.34 35.77 -5.12
CA GLY A 12 -7.26 34.66 -5.36
C GLY A 12 -6.61 33.46 -6.06
N ALA A 13 -5.80 33.70 -7.10
CA ALA A 13 -5.07 32.64 -7.80
C ALA A 13 -4.02 31.96 -6.92
N ALA A 14 -3.30 32.71 -6.08
CA ALA A 14 -2.32 32.15 -5.15
C ALA A 14 -2.96 31.30 -4.05
N PHE A 15 -4.15 31.70 -3.56
CA PHE A 15 -4.91 30.95 -2.57
C PHE A 15 -5.50 29.66 -3.18
N LEU A 16 -6.02 29.73 -4.40
CA LEU A 16 -6.52 28.56 -5.15
C LEU A 16 -5.38 27.58 -5.47
N PHE A 17 -4.19 28.09 -5.82
CA PHE A 17 -3.00 27.26 -6.05
C PHE A 17 -2.58 26.50 -4.78
N HIS A 18 -2.58 27.16 -3.60
CA HIS A 18 -2.27 26.50 -2.32
C HIS A 18 -3.28 25.41 -1.93
N LEU A 19 -4.57 25.60 -2.23
CA LEU A 19 -5.61 24.59 -1.99
C LEU A 19 -5.47 23.36 -2.90
N LEU A 20 -4.80 23.49 -4.04
CA LEU A 20 -4.61 22.43 -5.02
C LEU A 20 -3.28 21.67 -4.85
N VAL A 21 -2.40 22.10 -3.94
CA VAL A 21 -1.19 21.34 -3.60
C VAL A 21 -1.59 20.17 -2.70
N PRO A 22 -1.51 18.92 -3.16
CA PRO A 22 -1.77 17.78 -2.29
C PRO A 22 -0.68 17.73 -1.21
N VAL A 23 -1.09 17.83 0.05
CA VAL A 23 -0.21 17.48 1.16
C VAL A 23 -0.05 15.96 1.15
N ALA A 24 1.18 15.47 1.09
CA ALA A 24 1.46 14.05 1.21
C ALA A 24 1.07 13.57 2.63
N ALA A 25 -0.04 12.85 2.74
CA ALA A 25 -0.44 12.18 3.97
C ALA A 25 0.18 10.77 4.01
N PHE A 26 1.13 10.54 4.91
CA PHE A 26 1.73 9.22 5.13
C PHE A 26 0.80 8.34 5.98
N ALA A 27 -0.17 7.68 5.33
CA ALA A 27 -1.20 6.88 6.00
C ALA A 27 -0.92 5.35 6.00
N SER A 28 0.27 4.91 5.60
CA SER A 28 0.58 3.47 5.46
C SER A 28 0.76 2.71 6.77
N GLY A 29 0.57 3.34 7.94
CA GLY A 29 1.11 2.91 9.24
C GLY A 29 1.00 1.41 9.58
N PHE A 30 -0.11 0.76 9.22
CA PHE A 30 -0.35 -0.68 9.45
C PHE A 30 -0.72 -1.45 8.17
N GLY A 31 -0.41 -0.89 6.99
CA GLY A 31 -0.66 -1.52 5.69
C GLY A 31 0.32 -2.65 5.39
N ILE A 32 -0.17 -3.74 4.82
CA ILE A 32 0.61 -4.92 4.43
C ILE A 32 0.58 -5.06 2.92
N PHE A 33 1.73 -4.85 2.26
CA PHE A 33 1.88 -4.90 0.80
C PHE A 33 2.64 -6.16 0.31
N THR A 34 2.79 -7.16 1.18
CA THR A 34 3.59 -8.37 0.95
C THR A 34 2.73 -9.52 0.41
N GLN A 35 2.00 -9.26 -0.67
CA GLN A 35 0.91 -10.13 -1.15
C GLN A 35 1.39 -11.34 -1.96
N SER A 36 2.52 -11.20 -2.67
CA SER A 36 3.24 -12.28 -3.36
C SER A 36 4.75 -12.17 -3.18
N ALA A 37 5.48 -13.26 -3.43
CA ALA A 37 6.94 -13.24 -3.41
C ALA A 37 7.52 -12.36 -4.54
N SER A 38 6.90 -12.37 -5.72
CA SER A 38 7.32 -11.57 -6.88
C SER A 38 7.09 -10.08 -6.66
N SER A 39 5.91 -9.69 -6.16
CA SER A 39 5.61 -8.29 -5.83
C SER A 39 6.52 -7.79 -4.71
N LEU A 40 6.78 -8.63 -3.70
CA LEU A 40 7.69 -8.31 -2.62
C LEU A 40 9.13 -8.10 -3.12
N GLY A 41 9.62 -8.97 -4.01
CA GLY A 41 10.93 -8.82 -4.65
C GLY A 41 11.08 -7.52 -5.46
N GLN A 42 9.95 -6.93 -5.88
CA GLN A 42 9.88 -5.65 -6.59
C GLN A 42 9.52 -4.47 -5.67
N ALA A 43 9.55 -4.66 -4.35
CA ALA A 43 9.13 -3.64 -3.37
C ALA A 43 7.72 -3.09 -3.63
N ALA A 44 6.79 -3.98 -4.03
CA ALA A 44 5.41 -3.68 -4.40
C ALA A 44 5.24 -2.73 -5.60
N ALA A 45 6.29 -2.51 -6.40
CA ALA A 45 6.21 -1.74 -7.64
C ALA A 45 5.60 -2.58 -8.78
N VAL A 46 4.32 -2.94 -8.67
CA VAL A 46 3.61 -3.85 -9.61
C VAL A 46 2.22 -3.36 -10.05
N VAL A 47 1.89 -2.09 -9.82
CA VAL A 47 0.54 -1.56 -10.13
C VAL A 47 0.24 -1.55 -11.64
N ALA A 48 1.26 -1.31 -12.46
CA ALA A 48 1.15 -1.23 -13.91
C ALA A 48 1.56 -2.52 -14.64
N HIS A 49 2.18 -3.46 -13.92
CA HIS A 49 2.66 -4.74 -14.45
C HIS A 49 2.60 -5.81 -13.36
N GLY A 50 2.18 -7.01 -13.74
CA GLY A 50 1.97 -8.10 -12.79
C GLY A 50 1.20 -9.19 -13.51
N GLU A 51 1.85 -10.33 -13.69
CA GLU A 51 1.30 -11.48 -14.42
C GLU A 51 1.07 -12.66 -13.47
N GLU A 52 0.42 -12.37 -12.35
CA GLU A 52 0.16 -13.32 -11.27
C GLU A 52 -1.20 -13.05 -10.59
N PRO A 53 -1.88 -14.07 -10.04
CA PRO A 53 -3.20 -13.92 -9.42
C PRO A 53 -3.28 -12.86 -8.31
N SER A 54 -2.22 -12.66 -7.53
CA SER A 54 -2.13 -11.60 -6.51
C SER A 54 -2.26 -10.17 -7.05
N ALA A 55 -2.20 -9.97 -8.37
CA ALA A 55 -2.54 -8.69 -8.99
C ALA A 55 -3.96 -8.21 -8.63
N ILE A 56 -4.86 -9.09 -8.17
CA ILE A 56 -6.15 -8.70 -7.57
C ILE A 56 -5.99 -7.60 -6.49
N PHE A 57 -4.94 -7.65 -5.66
CA PHE A 57 -4.73 -6.65 -4.61
C PHE A 57 -4.29 -5.28 -5.16
N PHE A 58 -3.35 -5.27 -6.11
CA PHE A 58 -2.74 -4.04 -6.62
C PHE A 58 -3.54 -3.41 -7.75
N ASN A 59 -3.97 -4.22 -8.72
CA ASN A 59 -4.72 -3.79 -9.89
C ASN A 59 -5.46 -4.99 -10.54
N PRO A 60 -6.75 -5.22 -10.21
CA PRO A 60 -7.54 -6.31 -10.76
C PRO A 60 -7.62 -6.35 -12.30
N ALA A 61 -7.41 -5.22 -13.00
CA ALA A 61 -7.46 -5.20 -14.46
C ALA A 61 -6.36 -6.08 -15.09
N LEU A 62 -5.25 -6.30 -14.40
CA LEU A 62 -4.13 -7.13 -14.88
C LEU A 62 -4.51 -8.62 -14.99
N ILE A 63 -5.52 -9.09 -14.23
CA ILE A 63 -5.94 -10.50 -14.31
C ILE A 63 -6.55 -10.85 -15.68
N SER A 64 -6.95 -9.85 -16.47
CA SER A 64 -7.39 -10.04 -17.85
C SER A 64 -6.30 -10.62 -18.74
N ARG A 65 -5.02 -10.50 -18.36
CA ARG A 65 -3.86 -11.06 -19.08
C ARG A 65 -3.55 -12.51 -18.69
N LEU A 66 -4.12 -13.01 -17.59
CA LEU A 66 -3.90 -14.36 -17.10
C LEU A 66 -4.76 -15.35 -17.89
N ALA A 67 -4.12 -16.32 -18.53
CA ALA A 67 -4.82 -17.35 -19.28
C ALA A 67 -5.41 -18.43 -18.36
N GLY A 68 -6.64 -18.86 -18.64
CA GLY A 68 -7.31 -19.97 -17.96
C GLY A 68 -7.56 -19.71 -16.47
N THR A 69 -7.54 -20.79 -15.68
CA THR A 69 -7.56 -20.73 -14.22
C THR A 69 -6.14 -20.68 -13.70
N GLN A 70 -5.83 -19.71 -12.86
CA GLN A 70 -4.56 -19.63 -12.13
C GLN A 70 -4.83 -19.48 -10.64
N MET A 71 -3.94 -20.04 -9.84
CA MET A 71 -4.03 -20.01 -8.39
C MET A 71 -2.66 -19.68 -7.81
N GLU A 72 -2.66 -18.86 -6.77
CA GLU A 72 -1.47 -18.45 -6.04
C GLU A 72 -1.76 -18.56 -4.53
N ILE A 73 -0.85 -19.19 -3.80
CA ILE A 73 -0.91 -19.30 -2.34
C ILE A 73 0.46 -18.94 -1.80
N GLY A 74 0.51 -18.14 -0.74
CA GLY A 74 1.76 -17.66 -0.20
C GLY A 74 1.65 -17.17 1.24
N THR A 75 2.80 -16.91 1.85
CA THR A 75 2.90 -16.18 3.10
C THR A 75 4.23 -15.44 3.12
N THR A 76 4.26 -14.29 3.77
CA THR A 76 5.50 -13.54 4.01
C THR A 76 5.82 -13.58 5.50
N LEU A 77 7.10 -13.78 5.86
CA LEU A 77 7.55 -13.64 7.25
C LEU A 77 7.85 -12.17 7.53
N LEU A 78 7.06 -11.54 8.38
CA LEU A 78 7.30 -10.18 8.85
C LEU A 78 7.97 -10.24 10.21
N VAL A 79 9.20 -9.72 10.30
CA VAL A 79 9.99 -9.63 11.54
C VAL A 79 10.27 -8.14 11.82
N PRO A 80 9.30 -7.40 12.38
CA PRO A 80 9.49 -5.97 12.65
C PRO A 80 10.42 -5.76 13.86
N SER A 81 11.28 -4.76 13.76
CA SER A 81 12.09 -4.26 14.87
C SER A 81 11.82 -2.77 15.04
N ARG A 82 11.56 -2.34 16.28
CA ARG A 82 11.33 -0.92 16.61
C ARG A 82 12.07 -0.56 17.89
N GLN A 83 12.50 0.69 17.94
CA GLN A 83 13.27 1.24 19.04
C GLN A 83 12.70 2.60 19.40
N PHE A 84 12.62 2.87 20.69
CA PHE A 84 12.16 4.15 21.21
C PHE A 84 13.18 4.71 22.20
N THR A 85 13.48 6.00 22.06
CA THR A 85 14.33 6.74 22.99
C THR A 85 13.51 7.86 23.62
N SER A 86 13.40 7.85 24.94
CA SER A 86 12.68 8.87 25.70
C SER A 86 13.40 10.21 25.63
N GLY A 87 12.71 11.26 25.20
CA GLY A 87 13.23 12.63 25.24
C GLY A 87 13.42 13.19 26.66
N GLU A 88 12.63 12.70 27.62
CA GLU A 88 12.68 13.13 29.03
C GLU A 88 13.83 12.46 29.81
N THR A 89 14.03 11.16 29.61
CA THR A 89 14.96 10.36 30.43
C THR A 89 16.21 9.90 29.69
N GLY A 90 16.24 10.04 28.36
CA GLY A 90 17.29 9.49 27.51
C GLY A 90 17.29 7.95 27.42
N ARG A 91 16.38 7.26 28.12
CA ARG A 91 16.33 5.79 28.15
C ARG A 91 15.85 5.25 26.80
N ARG A 92 16.59 4.26 26.28
CA ARG A 92 16.23 3.48 25.09
C ARG A 92 15.51 2.20 25.48
N THR A 93 14.50 1.82 24.71
CA THR A 93 13.79 0.55 24.81
C THR A 93 13.57 -0.01 23.41
N ASP A 94 13.60 -1.33 23.30
CA ASP A 94 13.46 -2.09 22.06
C ASP A 94 12.24 -2.99 22.17
N THR A 95 11.57 -3.25 21.05
CA THR A 95 10.48 -4.22 21.02
C THR A 95 11.01 -5.65 21.14
N LYS A 96 10.22 -6.54 21.76
CA LYS A 96 10.48 -7.99 21.71
C LYS A 96 10.34 -8.52 20.29
N ASP A 97 11.13 -9.54 19.97
CA ASP A 97 11.06 -10.24 18.70
C ASP A 97 9.66 -10.84 18.50
N SER A 98 9.05 -10.50 17.36
CA SER A 98 7.75 -11.02 16.95
C SER A 98 7.82 -11.41 15.47
N VAL A 99 7.17 -12.52 15.11
CA VAL A 99 7.06 -12.95 13.72
C VAL A 99 5.58 -13.00 13.35
N PHE A 100 5.22 -12.35 12.26
CA PHE A 100 3.86 -12.37 11.71
C PHE A 100 3.85 -13.04 10.33
N PHE A 101 2.72 -13.69 10.03
CA PHE A 101 2.56 -14.55 8.85
C PHE A 101 1.26 -14.20 8.11
N PRO A 102 1.15 -13.03 7.46
CA PRO A 102 -0.01 -12.70 6.64
C PRO A 102 -0.05 -13.60 5.41
N SER A 103 -0.73 -14.74 5.53
CA SER A 103 -0.91 -15.67 4.41
C SER A 103 -1.94 -15.14 3.41
N THR A 104 -1.74 -15.49 2.16
CA THR A 104 -2.55 -15.06 1.02
C THR A 104 -2.96 -16.26 0.17
N LEU A 105 -4.16 -16.15 -0.41
CA LEU A 105 -4.71 -17.08 -1.38
C LEU A 105 -5.41 -16.27 -2.46
N PHE A 106 -5.03 -16.46 -3.71
CA PHE A 106 -5.64 -15.83 -4.87
C PHE A 106 -6.00 -16.86 -5.92
N VAL A 107 -7.17 -16.72 -6.53
CA VAL A 107 -7.61 -17.55 -7.65
C VAL A 107 -8.19 -16.62 -8.71
N THR A 108 -7.77 -16.79 -9.96
CA THR A 108 -8.28 -16.04 -11.11
C THR A 108 -8.76 -16.99 -12.18
N HIS A 109 -9.78 -16.58 -12.93
CA HIS A 109 -10.24 -17.29 -14.11
C HIS A 109 -10.59 -16.32 -15.23
N ARG A 110 -10.02 -16.55 -16.41
CA ARG A 110 -10.38 -15.83 -17.64
C ARG A 110 -11.41 -16.61 -18.43
N PHE A 111 -12.64 -16.10 -18.48
CA PHE A 111 -13.76 -16.69 -19.23
C PHE A 111 -13.70 -16.40 -20.72
N SER A 112 -13.17 -15.23 -21.11
CA SER A 112 -13.00 -14.80 -22.51
C SER A 112 -11.94 -13.71 -22.62
N ASP A 113 -11.71 -13.18 -23.83
CA ASP A 113 -10.80 -12.04 -24.06
C ASP A 113 -11.25 -10.73 -23.43
N ARG A 114 -12.49 -10.67 -22.92
CA ARG A 114 -13.09 -9.46 -22.36
C ARG A 114 -13.56 -9.61 -20.93
N LEU A 115 -13.61 -10.83 -20.40
CA LEU A 115 -14.15 -11.12 -19.08
C LEU A 115 -13.22 -12.04 -18.30
N SER A 116 -12.87 -11.59 -17.11
CA SER A 116 -12.13 -12.37 -16.12
C SER A 116 -12.70 -12.07 -14.74
N ALA A 117 -12.65 -13.06 -13.85
CA ALA A 117 -12.97 -12.87 -12.44
C ALA A 117 -11.82 -13.39 -11.59
N GLY A 118 -11.75 -12.89 -10.36
CA GLY A 118 -10.79 -13.34 -9.38
C GLY A 118 -11.35 -13.25 -7.98
N LEU A 119 -10.82 -14.07 -7.10
CA LEU A 119 -11.09 -14.10 -5.67
C LEU A 119 -9.75 -14.07 -4.93
N GLY A 120 -9.66 -13.21 -3.92
CA GLY A 120 -8.49 -13.09 -3.05
C GLY A 120 -8.90 -13.16 -1.59
N VAL A 121 -8.15 -13.93 -0.80
CA VAL A 121 -8.20 -13.98 0.66
C VAL A 121 -6.82 -13.58 1.17
N PHE A 122 -6.73 -12.43 1.82
CA PHE A 122 -5.46 -11.85 2.24
C PHE A 122 -5.68 -10.87 3.40
N SER A 123 -4.59 -10.47 4.06
CA SER A 123 -4.59 -9.46 5.12
C SER A 123 -4.00 -8.15 4.59
N PRO A 124 -4.82 -7.14 4.27
CA PRO A 124 -4.33 -5.83 3.78
C PRO A 124 -3.76 -4.96 4.90
N PHE A 125 -4.07 -5.29 6.15
CA PHE A 125 -3.75 -4.51 7.34
C PHE A 125 -3.36 -5.43 8.49
N GLY A 126 -2.41 -4.99 9.33
CA GLY A 126 -2.03 -5.69 10.55
C GLY A 126 -0.97 -4.94 11.34
N LEU A 127 -1.04 -5.03 12.66
CA LEU A 127 -0.09 -4.40 13.57
C LEU A 127 0.05 -5.24 14.84
N GLY A 128 1.28 -5.50 15.24
CA GLY A 128 1.62 -6.04 16.55
C GLY A 128 2.89 -5.38 17.09
N THR A 129 2.91 -5.10 18.39
CA THR A 129 4.04 -4.50 19.09
C THR A 129 4.03 -4.99 20.52
N ASP A 130 5.14 -5.51 20.98
CA ASP A 130 5.35 -5.90 22.37
C ASP A 130 6.64 -5.22 22.85
N TRP A 131 6.54 -4.42 23.92
CA TRP A 131 7.67 -3.70 24.52
C TRP A 131 8.28 -4.45 25.71
N GLY A 132 7.74 -5.62 26.06
CA GLY A 132 8.03 -6.29 27.33
C GLY A 132 7.37 -5.62 28.53
N ASP A 133 7.51 -6.28 29.67
CA ASP A 133 7.12 -5.76 30.98
C ASP A 133 8.28 -4.95 31.59
#